data_AF-A0A9J6F8G7-F1
#
_entry.id   AF-A0A9J6F8G7-F1
#
_cell.length_a   1.000
_cell.length_b   1.000
_cell.length_c   1.000
_cell.angle_alpha   90.00
_cell.angle_beta   90.00
_cell.angle_gamma   90.00
#
_symmetry.space_group_name_H-M   'P 1'
#
loop_
_entity.id
_entity.type
_entity.pdbx_description
1 polymer ?
#
loop_
_entity_poly.entity_id
_entity_poly.type
_entity_poly.pdbx_seq_one_letter_code
_entity_poly.pdbx_strand_id
1 'polypeptide(L)' 'MELFSELFRNRVAELLANENNCILVTVPLSAGAPLVEQIKRHKCGRVFTVSRSNRDDLAKDVLDALTKAIGK' A
#
# COMPACT_ATOMS: atom_id res chain seq x y z
N MET A 1 -1.37 -5.58 -18.85
CA MET A 1 -0.73 -5.41 -17.52
C MET A 1 -1.78 -4.93 -16.55
N GLU A 2 -1.93 -5.60 -15.41
CA GLU A 2 -3.10 -5.46 -14.51
C GLU A 2 -3.33 -4.03 -14.01
N LEU A 3 -2.26 -3.24 -13.76
CA LEU A 3 -2.36 -1.83 -13.34
C LEU A 3 -3.04 -0.90 -14.34
N PHE A 4 -3.18 -1.32 -15.60
CA PHE A 4 -3.86 -0.58 -16.66
C PHE A 4 -5.27 -1.14 -16.94
N SER A 5 -5.64 -2.26 -16.31
CA SER A 5 -6.99 -2.82 -16.40
C SER A 5 -7.97 -1.95 -15.61
N GLU A 6 -9.06 -1.55 -16.24
CA GLU A 6 -10.11 -0.78 -15.58
C GLU A 6 -10.76 -1.55 -14.44
N LEU A 7 -11.08 -2.84 -14.66
CA LEU A 7 -11.64 -3.72 -13.63
C LEU A 7 -10.72 -3.81 -12.41
N PHE A 8 -9.42 -3.95 -12.63
CA PHE A 8 -8.45 -4.00 -11.55
C PHE A 8 -8.39 -2.67 -10.79
N ARG A 9 -8.26 -1.55 -11.49
CA ARG A 9 -8.21 -0.21 -10.89
C ARG A 9 -9.44 0.08 -10.05
N ASN A 10 -10.63 -0.23 -10.56
CA ASN A 10 -11.89 -0.01 -9.86
C ASN A 10 -11.95 -0.86 -8.59
N ARG A 11 -11.61 -2.15 -8.68
CA ARG A 11 -11.64 -3.04 -7.51
C ARG A 11 -10.65 -2.63 -6.43
N VAL A 12 -9.45 -2.20 -6.81
CA VAL A 12 -8.44 -1.70 -5.86
C VAL A 12 -8.92 -0.40 -5.21
N ALA A 13 -9.51 0.53 -5.98
CA ALA A 13 -10.06 1.77 -5.44
C ALA A 13 -11.20 1.51 -4.44
N GLU A 14 -12.10 0.57 -4.73
CA GLU A 14 -13.17 0.16 -3.80
C GLU A 14 -12.61 -0.43 -2.50
N LEU A 15 -11.57 -1.27 -2.59
CA LEU A 15 -10.93 -1.86 -1.42
C LEU A 15 -10.28 -0.80 -0.52
N LEU A 16 -9.64 0.20 -1.12
CA LEU A 16 -8.98 1.30 -0.41
C LEU A 16 -9.98 2.33 0.15
N ALA A 17 -11.14 2.49 -0.48
CA ALA A 17 -12.17 3.40 -0.02
C ALA A 17 -12.85 2.96 1.30
N ASN A 18 -12.77 1.67 1.63
CA ASN A 18 -13.31 1.16 2.90
C ASN A 18 -12.25 1.28 4.01
N GLU A 19 -12.44 2.24 4.90
CA GLU A 19 -11.54 2.55 6.01
C GLU A 19 -11.43 1.43 7.06
N ASN A 20 -12.34 0.44 7.05
CA ASN A 20 -12.24 -0.73 7.93
C ASN A 20 -11.27 -1.79 7.40
N ASN A 21 -10.82 -1.68 6.16
CA ASN A 21 -9.88 -2.62 5.58
C ASN A 21 -8.45 -2.27 5.99
N CYS A 22 -7.75 -3.20 6.64
CA CYS A 22 -6.30 -3.12 6.79
C CYS A 22 -5.64 -3.84 5.60
N ILE A 23 -4.98 -3.08 4.72
CA ILE A 23 -4.42 -3.59 3.46
C ILE A 23 -2.91 -3.37 3.42
N LEU A 24 -2.15 -4.44 3.18
CA LEU A 24 -0.74 -4.39 2.84
C LEU A 24 -0.57 -4.59 1.33
N VAL A 25 0.14 -3.67 0.67
CA VAL A 25 0.46 -3.77 -0.76
C VAL A 25 1.91 -3.41 -1.02
N THR A 26 2.49 -4.04 -2.04
CA THR A 26 3.79 -3.65 -2.59
C THR A 26 3.58 -2.90 -3.90
N VAL A 27 4.16 -1.71 -4.00
CA VAL A 27 4.10 -0.89 -5.22
C VAL A 27 5.49 -0.53 -5.71
N PRO A 28 5.69 -0.41 -7.03
CA PRO A 28 6.95 0.07 -7.59
C PRO A 28 7.26 1.51 -7.15
N LEU A 29 8.56 1.79 -6.98
CA LEU A 29 9.07 3.13 -6.62
C LEU A 29 8.64 4.18 -7.65
N SER A 30 8.74 3.85 -8.94
CA SER A 30 8.35 4.71 -10.04
C SER A 30 7.66 3.85 -11.09
N ALA A 31 6.35 4.02 -11.26
CA ALA A 31 5.58 3.29 -12.28
C ALA A 31 4.93 4.19 -13.33
N GLY A 32 4.86 5.51 -13.10
CA GLY A 32 4.07 6.41 -13.96
C GLY A 32 2.57 6.06 -14.01
N ALA A 33 2.10 5.17 -13.13
CA ALA A 33 0.73 4.68 -13.12
C ALA A 33 -0.10 5.46 -12.09
N PRO A 34 -1.23 6.09 -12.49
CA PRO A 34 -2.07 6.88 -11.59
C PRO A 34 -2.53 6.13 -10.34
N LEU A 35 -2.81 4.82 -10.47
CA LEU A 35 -3.23 3.98 -9.33
C LEU A 35 -2.13 3.87 -8.26
N VAL A 36 -0.87 3.68 -8.66
CA VAL A 36 0.26 3.59 -7.74
C VAL A 36 0.42 4.88 -6.94
N GLU A 37 0.24 6.01 -7.62
CA GLU A 37 0.32 7.32 -6.99
C GLU A 37 -0.86 7.61 -6.05
N GLN A 38 -2.07 7.13 -6.39
CA GLN A 38 -3.23 7.19 -5.50
C GLN A 38 -3.01 6.36 -4.23
N ILE A 39 -2.47 5.14 -4.35
CA ILE A 39 -2.15 4.26 -3.21
C ILE A 39 -1.15 4.95 -2.28
N LYS A 40 -0.06 5.51 -2.82
CA LYS A 40 0.98 6.19 -2.03
C LYS A 40 0.46 7.44 -1.31
N ARG A 41 -0.52 8.14 -1.90
CA ARG A 41 -1.11 9.37 -1.35
C ARG A 41 -2.36 9.11 -0.49
N HIS A 42 -2.67 7.86 -0.18
CA HIS A 42 -3.84 7.53 0.63
C HIS A 42 -3.74 8.16 2.02
N LYS A 43 -4.82 8.81 2.49
CA LYS A 43 -4.81 9.62 3.73
C LYS A 43 -4.43 8.81 4.97
N CYS A 44 -4.89 7.56 5.04
CA CYS A 44 -4.61 6.63 6.13
C CYS A 44 -3.44 5.68 5.80
N GLY A 45 -2.74 5.92 4.69
CA GLY A 45 -1.66 5.05 4.21
C GLY A 45 -0.32 5.38 4.84
N ARG A 46 0.50 4.34 5.06
CA ARG A 46 1.91 4.49 5.43
C ARG A 46 2.78 3.85 4.35
N VAL A 47 3.71 4.62 3.81
CA VAL A 47 4.62 4.16 2.75
C VAL A 47 5.98 3.83 3.35
N PHE A 48 6.42 2.60 3.11
CA PHE A 48 7.76 2.15 3.47
C PHE A 48 8.59 2.00 2.19
N THR A 49 9.69 2.75 2.09
CA THR A 49 10.64 2.60 0.99
C THR A 49 11.71 1.58 1.40
N VAL A 50 11.73 0.45 0.71
CA VAL A 50 12.77 -0.57 0.88
C VAL A 50 14.10 -0.01 0.38
N SER A 51 15.13 -0.10 1.19
CA SER A 51 16.52 0.20 0.86
C SER A 51 17.41 -1.01 1.18
N ARG A 52 18.66 -0.98 0.74
CA ARG A 52 19.62 -2.04 1.08
C ARG A 52 19.89 -2.13 2.59
N SER A 53 19.79 -1.01 3.31
CA SER A 53 20.13 -0.92 4.73
C SER A 53 18.99 -1.24 5.69
N ASN A 54 17.73 -1.20 5.23
CA ASN A 54 16.57 -1.47 6.08
C ASN A 54 15.87 -2.80 5.79
N ARG A 55 16.30 -3.54 4.74
CA ARG A 55 15.58 -4.71 4.23
C ARG A 55 15.31 -5.78 5.29
N ASP A 56 16.28 -6.03 6.15
CA ASP A 56 16.20 -7.12 7.14
C ASP A 56 15.30 -6.74 8.33
N ASP A 57 15.24 -5.45 8.68
CA ASP A 57 14.43 -4.94 9.79
C ASP A 57 13.03 -4.50 9.37
N LEU A 58 12.81 -4.21 8.07
CA LEU A 58 11.58 -3.61 7.58
C LEU A 58 10.34 -4.46 7.88
N ALA A 59 10.47 -5.78 7.87
CA ALA A 59 9.36 -6.69 8.18
C ALA A 59 8.78 -6.40 9.58
N LYS A 60 9.63 -6.06 10.55
CA LYS A 60 9.22 -5.71 11.92
C LYS A 60 8.43 -4.40 11.94
N ASP A 61 8.92 -3.39 11.22
CA ASP A 61 8.26 -2.08 11.15
C ASP A 61 6.90 -2.15 10.45
N VAL A 62 6.80 -2.96 9.38
CA VAL A 62 5.53 -3.21 8.68
C VAL A 62 4.56 -3.95 9.60
N LEU A 63 5.02 -4.97 10.33
CA LEU A 63 4.18 -5.72 11.25
C LEU A 63 3.66 -4.84 12.39
N ASP A 64 4.51 -4.02 13.01
CA ASP A 64 4.11 -3.05 14.04
C ASP A 64 3.04 -2.08 13.52
N ALA A 65 3.20 -1.57 12.30
CA ALA A 65 2.21 -0.68 11.68
C ALA A 65 0.86 -1.39 11.44
N LEU A 66 0.88 -2.64 10.98
CA LEU A 66 -0.34 -3.43 10.78
C LEU A 66 -1.04 -3.75 12.10
N THR A 67 -0.29 -4.14 13.13
CA THR A 67 -0.85 -4.43 14.46
C THR A 67 -1.54 -3.19 15.05
N LYS A 68 -0.93 -2.01 14.91
CA LYS A 68 -1.53 -0.72 15.34
C LYS A 68 -2.77 -0.32 14.54
N ALA A 69 -2.88 -0.77 13.28
CA ALA A 69 -4.02 -0.47 12.42
C ALA A 69 -5.20 -1.43 12.63
N ILE A 70 -4.94 -2.68 13.06
CA ILE A 70 -5.98 -3.72 13.24
C ILE A 70 -6.60 -3.68 14.66
N GLY A 71 -5.88 -3.22 15.69
CA GLY A 71 -6.46 -2.93 17.02
C GLY A 71 -7.14 -1.55 17.02
N LYS A 72 -8.36 -1.34 17.53
CA LYS A 72 -8.80 -1.42 18.94
C LYS A 72 -7.78 -0.87 19.93
#